data_AF-A0A1F9YRI7-F1
#
_entry.id   AF-A0A1F9YRI7-F1
#
_cell.length_a   1.000
_cell.length_b   1.000
_cell.length_c   1.000
_cell.angle_alpha   90.00
_cell.angle_beta   90.00
_cell.angle_gamma   90.00
#
_symmetry.space_group_name_H-M   'P 1'
#
loop_
_entity.id
_entity.type
_entity.pdbx_description
1 polymer ?
#
loop_
_entity_poly.entity_id
_entity_poly.type
_entity_poly.pdbx_seq_one_letter_code
_entity_poly.pdbx_strand_id
1 'polypeptide(L)'
;MVLTAGRRRVGFSGYVLRPMGRTIRQFARSFIVGKPNTVLYPYQKLDLPPTYRGKHTLDFKRCIGCSNCVQICPNDCMWMEKLEDPELGKIERPGVDYARCLFCGLCVEVCPTVAIHHTVEFELADRERSGIKFGPKELRDDAYADKVLEERHKRSLPVLDLSKCTGCEKCAGECPEICIAMMPIEATGKQKPEINLGKCSSCGKCAAVCPEAALKMDEVYESYFEMLEPKLKLVNCTGCGACARACPADAIYMMDMPGTERTLKDGKKSKPKKRAVFVLEKCVGCGKCFRACKFDAIAMPGVKA
;
A
#
# COMPACT_ATOMS: atom_id res chain seq x y z
N MET A 1 17.00 -23.22 49.10
CA MET A 1 16.94 -21.98 49.91
C MET A 1 16.62 -20.81 48.99
N VAL A 2 15.33 -20.56 48.75
CA VAL A 2 14.88 -19.37 48.00
C VAL A 2 14.76 -18.26 49.02
N LEU A 3 15.66 -17.28 48.95
CA LEU A 3 15.66 -16.12 49.82
C LEU A 3 14.37 -15.32 49.60
N THR A 4 13.50 -15.36 50.60
CA THR A 4 12.36 -14.45 50.76
C THR A 4 12.89 -13.03 50.94
N ALA A 5 13.11 -12.32 49.82
CA ALA A 5 13.35 -10.88 49.85
C ALA A 5 12.09 -10.21 50.43
N GLY A 6 12.16 -9.85 51.71
CA GLY A 6 11.06 -9.23 52.43
C GLY A 6 10.53 -8.01 51.67
N ARG A 7 9.27 -8.09 51.23
CA ARG A 7 8.50 -6.90 50.82
C ARG A 7 8.60 -5.90 51.96
N ARG A 8 9.39 -4.83 51.80
CA ARG A 8 9.36 -3.68 52.73
C ARG A 8 7.90 -3.25 52.82
N ARG A 9 7.30 -3.31 54.01
CA ARG A 9 5.98 -2.72 54.27
C ARG A 9 6.09 -1.24 53.92
N VAL A 10 5.60 -0.87 52.75
CA VAL A 10 5.52 0.53 52.35
C VAL A 10 4.60 1.20 53.37
N GLY A 11 5.10 2.18 54.12
CA GLY A 11 4.29 2.88 55.12
C GLY A 11 3.20 3.74 54.48
N PHE A 12 2.36 4.38 55.30
CA PHE A 12 1.31 5.31 54.86
C PHE A 12 1.82 6.37 53.86
N SER A 13 3.05 6.86 54.06
CA SER A 13 3.71 7.80 53.14
C SER A 13 3.92 7.23 51.73
N GLY A 14 4.21 5.94 51.61
CA GLY A 14 4.39 5.26 50.33
C GLY A 14 3.09 4.88 49.64
N TYR A 15 2.06 4.47 50.39
CA TYR A 15 0.76 4.05 49.86
C TYR A 15 -0.20 5.21 49.55
N VAL A 16 -0.13 6.32 50.29
CA VAL A 16 -1.14 7.39 50.20
C VAL A 16 -0.50 8.71 49.77
N LEU A 17 0.49 9.21 50.49
CA LEU A 17 1.05 10.54 50.23
C LEU A 17 1.81 10.64 48.90
N ARG A 18 2.62 9.64 48.55
CA ARG A 18 3.36 9.64 47.27
C ARG A 18 2.43 9.54 46.05
N PRO A 19 1.43 8.63 46.02
CA PRO A 19 0.44 8.61 44.93
C PRO A 19 -0.38 9.90 44.88
N MET A 20 -0.91 10.39 46.00
CA MET A 20 -1.66 11.65 46.02
C MET A 20 -0.82 12.83 45.55
N GLY A 21 0.45 12.92 45.95
CA GLY A 21 1.35 13.97 45.47
C GLY A 21 1.63 13.90 43.96
N ARG A 22 1.70 12.69 43.37
CA ARG A 22 1.79 12.50 41.92
C ARG A 22 0.50 12.94 41.23
N THR A 23 -0.66 12.59 41.78
CA THR A 23 -1.97 12.97 41.24
C THR A 23 -2.19 14.47 41.33
N ILE A 24 -1.87 15.11 42.46
CA ILE A 24 -1.96 16.57 42.64
C ILE A 24 -1.04 17.30 41.66
N ARG A 25 0.19 16.80 41.45
CA ARG A 25 1.11 17.36 40.45
C ARG A 25 0.58 17.21 39.03
N GLN A 26 0.00 16.06 38.71
CA GLN A 26 -0.59 15.82 37.39
C GLN A 26 -1.82 16.70 37.18
N PHE A 27 -2.67 16.85 38.20
CA PHE A 27 -3.82 17.74 38.21
C PHE A 27 -3.38 19.19 38.02
N ALA A 28 -2.43 19.69 38.81
CA ALA A 28 -1.89 21.04 38.66
C ALA A 28 -1.32 21.27 37.26
N ARG A 29 -0.59 20.29 36.69
CA ARG A 29 -0.10 20.38 35.31
C ARG A 29 -1.24 20.46 34.29
N SER A 30 -2.25 19.60 34.40
CA SER A 30 -3.35 19.53 33.44
C SER A 30 -4.34 20.70 33.56
N PHE A 31 -4.55 21.25 34.75
CA PHE A 31 -5.57 22.27 35.02
C PHE A 31 -5.01 23.70 35.00
N ILE A 32 -3.73 23.89 35.38
CA ILE A 32 -3.13 25.24 35.50
C ILE A 32 -2.24 25.57 34.29
N VAL A 33 -1.49 24.60 33.75
CA VAL A 33 -0.46 24.86 32.71
C VAL A 33 -0.83 24.25 31.35
N GLY A 34 -1.53 23.11 31.35
CA GLY A 34 -1.87 22.36 30.14
C GLY A 34 -3.17 22.83 29.49
N LYS A 35 -3.25 22.73 28.16
CA LYS A 35 -4.52 22.72 27.45
C LYS A 35 -5.24 21.39 27.75
N PRO A 36 -6.57 21.39 27.92
CA PRO A 36 -7.33 20.15 28.09
C PRO A 36 -7.20 19.27 26.85
N ASN A 37 -7.02 17.96 27.04
CA ASN A 37 -7.01 16.99 25.94
C ASN A 37 -8.42 16.73 25.37
N THR A 38 -9.47 17.14 26.08
CA THR A 38 -10.87 16.97 25.69
C THR A 38 -11.32 18.12 24.81
N VAL A 39 -11.98 17.81 23.69
CA VAL A 39 -12.69 18.79 22.84
C VAL A 39 -14.15 18.91 23.26
N LEU A 40 -14.79 20.05 22.98
CA LEU A 40 -16.21 20.28 23.26
C LEU A 40 -17.10 19.58 22.23
N TYR A 41 -17.14 18.25 22.23
CA TYR A 41 -18.05 17.48 21.38
C TYR A 41 -19.50 17.65 21.86
N PRO A 42 -20.50 17.92 20.99
CA PRO A 42 -20.47 17.86 19.52
C PRO A 42 -20.15 19.20 18.81
N TYR A 43 -19.99 20.31 19.53
CA TYR A 43 -19.76 21.64 18.93
C TYR A 43 -18.40 21.75 18.23
N GLN A 44 -17.39 21.06 18.75
CA GLN A 44 -16.04 21.00 18.19
C GLN A 44 -15.67 19.54 17.92
N LYS A 45 -15.44 19.22 16.64
CA LYS A 45 -14.97 17.90 16.20
C LYS A 45 -13.48 17.75 16.46
N LEU A 46 -13.08 16.53 16.81
CA LEU A 46 -11.67 16.17 16.95
C LEU A 46 -11.02 16.14 15.56
N ASP A 47 -9.84 16.75 15.44
CA ASP A 47 -9.03 16.61 14.23
C ASP A 47 -8.31 15.26 14.30
N LEU A 48 -8.67 14.35 13.38
CA LEU A 48 -8.17 12.99 13.36
C LEU A 48 -7.02 12.86 12.36
N PRO A 49 -6.00 12.03 12.65
CA PRO A 49 -4.94 11.80 11.69
C PRO A 49 -5.50 11.16 10.40
N PRO A 50 -4.91 11.44 9.22
CA PRO A 50 -5.34 10.86 7.94
C PRO A 50 -5.33 9.32 7.92
N THR A 51 -4.52 8.69 8.78
CA THR A 51 -4.42 7.22 8.91
C THR A 51 -5.52 6.61 9.79
N TYR A 52 -6.46 7.42 10.29
CA TYR A 52 -7.57 6.92 11.10
C TYR A 52 -8.42 5.90 10.32
N ARG A 53 -8.86 4.85 11.01
CA ARG A 53 -9.65 3.77 10.41
C ARG A 53 -11.14 3.96 10.71
N GLY A 54 -11.76 4.88 9.99
CA GLY A 54 -13.19 5.16 10.08
C GLY A 54 -14.01 4.40 9.03
N LYS A 55 -15.11 5.01 8.59
CA LYS A 55 -15.98 4.49 7.54
C LYS A 55 -15.19 4.10 6.30
N HIS A 56 -15.59 3.01 5.66
CA HIS A 56 -15.02 2.63 4.37
C HIS A 56 -15.60 3.51 3.25
N THR A 57 -14.76 3.81 2.27
CA THR A 57 -15.17 4.34 0.97
C THR A 57 -14.75 3.37 -0.12
N LEU A 58 -15.52 3.34 -1.20
CA LEU A 58 -15.35 2.44 -2.33
C LEU A 58 -15.34 3.24 -3.64
N ASP A 59 -14.25 3.13 -4.38
CA ASP A 59 -14.11 3.64 -5.74
C ASP A 59 -14.67 2.61 -6.72
N PHE A 60 -15.72 3.00 -7.44
CA PHE A 60 -16.40 2.13 -8.40
C PHE A 60 -15.57 1.96 -9.68
N LYS A 61 -14.81 2.95 -10.09
CA LYS A 61 -13.97 2.86 -11.30
C LYS A 61 -12.80 1.89 -11.10
N ARG A 62 -12.26 1.80 -9.88
CA ARG A 62 -11.11 0.92 -9.56
C ARG A 62 -11.51 -0.47 -9.09
N CYS A 63 -12.66 -0.63 -8.43
CA CYS A 63 -13.03 -1.96 -7.93
C CYS A 63 -13.44 -2.89 -9.09
N ILE A 64 -12.86 -4.09 -9.11
CA ILE A 64 -13.07 -5.10 -10.17
C ILE A 64 -13.95 -6.27 -9.72
N GLY A 65 -14.59 -6.16 -8.55
CA GLY A 65 -15.44 -7.22 -8.00
C GLY A 65 -14.72 -8.52 -7.65
N CYS A 66 -13.43 -8.47 -7.30
CA CYS A 66 -12.63 -9.69 -7.03
C CYS A 66 -12.97 -10.43 -5.73
N SER A 67 -13.75 -9.84 -4.83
CA SER A 67 -14.15 -10.39 -3.51
C SER A 67 -13.04 -10.67 -2.49
N ASN A 68 -11.78 -10.33 -2.77
CA ASN A 68 -10.65 -10.52 -1.83
C ASN A 68 -10.90 -9.87 -0.47
N CYS A 69 -11.53 -8.69 -0.47
CA CYS A 69 -11.86 -7.95 0.74
C CYS A 69 -12.82 -8.76 1.64
N VAL A 70 -13.82 -9.41 1.05
CA VAL A 70 -14.78 -10.24 1.80
C VAL A 70 -14.09 -11.49 2.34
N GLN A 71 -13.27 -12.16 1.53
CA GLN A 71 -12.57 -13.39 1.93
C GLN A 71 -11.55 -13.18 3.04
N ILE A 72 -10.88 -12.02 3.10
CA ILE A 72 -9.90 -11.74 4.16
C ILE A 72 -10.55 -11.31 5.48
N CYS A 73 -11.85 -11.01 5.48
CA CYS A 73 -12.51 -10.44 6.65
C CYS A 73 -12.61 -11.47 7.78
N PRO A 74 -11.93 -11.27 8.93
CA PRO A 74 -11.94 -12.28 10.00
C PRO A 74 -13.28 -12.37 10.73
N ASN A 75 -14.16 -11.37 10.58
CA ASN A 75 -15.45 -11.32 11.27
C ASN A 75 -16.66 -11.41 10.31
N ASP A 76 -16.42 -11.79 9.05
CA ASP A 76 -17.45 -11.93 8.00
C ASP A 76 -18.46 -10.77 7.99
N CYS A 77 -17.95 -9.54 8.09
CA CYS A 77 -18.77 -8.33 8.16
C CYS A 77 -19.03 -7.71 6.79
N MET A 78 -18.56 -8.33 5.70
CA MET A 78 -18.74 -7.81 4.35
C MET A 78 -19.44 -8.84 3.47
N TRP A 79 -20.17 -8.37 2.47
CA TRP A 79 -20.85 -9.19 1.48
C TRP A 79 -20.68 -8.60 0.09
N MET A 80 -20.84 -9.41 -0.95
CA MET A 80 -20.87 -8.94 -2.33
C MET A 80 -22.32 -8.74 -2.78
N GLU A 81 -22.60 -7.61 -3.43
CA GLU A 81 -23.91 -7.30 -4.00
C GLU A 81 -23.78 -7.06 -5.51
N LYS A 82 -24.65 -7.70 -6.29
CA LYS A 82 -24.72 -7.53 -7.75
C LYS A 82 -25.36 -6.19 -8.06
N LEU A 83 -24.58 -5.28 -8.64
CA LEU A 83 -25.05 -3.96 -9.02
C LEU A 83 -24.93 -3.76 -10.53
N GLU A 84 -25.94 -3.11 -11.09
CA GLU A 84 -25.91 -2.62 -12.46
C GLU A 84 -25.65 -1.13 -12.40
N ASP A 85 -24.44 -0.73 -12.81
CA ASP A 85 -24.08 0.68 -12.93
C ASP A 85 -24.19 1.10 -14.42
N PRO A 86 -24.85 2.23 -14.74
CA PRO A 86 -25.00 2.71 -16.11
C PRO A 86 -23.66 2.91 -16.84
N GLU A 87 -22.59 3.27 -16.14
CA GLU A 87 -21.28 3.57 -16.74
C GLU A 87 -20.35 2.36 -16.75
N LEU A 88 -20.39 1.54 -15.71
CA LEU A 88 -19.42 0.47 -15.46
C LEU A 88 -19.97 -0.95 -15.70
N GLY A 89 -21.26 -1.06 -16.03
CA GLY A 89 -21.92 -2.33 -16.30
C GLY A 89 -22.27 -3.13 -15.04
N LYS A 90 -22.48 -4.45 -15.22
CA LYS A 90 -22.91 -5.35 -14.15
C LYS A 90 -21.70 -5.93 -13.41
N ILE A 91 -21.36 -5.36 -12.26
CA ILE A 91 -20.21 -5.78 -11.45
C ILE A 91 -20.65 -5.99 -10.00
N GLU A 92 -20.17 -7.05 -9.36
CA GLU A 92 -20.38 -7.28 -7.94
C GLU A 92 -19.49 -6.36 -7.10
N ARG A 93 -20.07 -5.71 -6.09
CA ARG A 93 -19.37 -4.74 -5.23
C ARG A 93 -19.55 -5.08 -3.74
N PRO A 94 -18.56 -4.80 -2.88
CA PRO A 94 -18.65 -5.12 -1.46
C PRO A 94 -19.49 -4.10 -0.68
N GLY A 95 -20.34 -4.60 0.21
CA GLY A 95 -20.98 -3.83 1.30
C GLY A 95 -20.36 -4.16 2.66
N VAL A 96 -20.60 -3.32 3.67
CA VAL A 96 -19.99 -3.44 5.00
C VAL A 96 -21.04 -3.32 6.11
N ASP A 97 -21.01 -4.26 7.07
CA ASP A 97 -21.80 -4.25 8.30
C ASP A 97 -20.93 -3.70 9.44
N TYR A 98 -21.09 -2.42 9.77
CA TYR A 98 -20.29 -1.81 10.84
C TYR A 98 -20.70 -2.25 12.24
N ALA A 99 -21.84 -2.94 12.41
CA ALA A 99 -22.18 -3.55 13.69
C ALA A 99 -21.26 -4.75 14.03
N ARG A 100 -20.55 -5.28 13.02
CA ARG A 100 -19.56 -6.35 13.16
C ARG A 100 -18.15 -5.89 12.83
N CYS A 101 -17.96 -4.82 12.07
CA CYS A 101 -16.62 -4.41 11.64
C CYS A 101 -15.72 -4.08 12.84
N LEU A 102 -14.50 -4.63 12.85
CA LEU A 102 -13.47 -4.35 13.86
C LEU A 102 -12.51 -3.22 13.44
N PHE A 103 -12.74 -2.59 12.28
CA PHE A 103 -11.88 -1.56 11.69
C PHE A 103 -10.39 -1.98 11.60
N CYS A 104 -10.17 -3.27 11.30
CA CYS A 104 -8.83 -3.87 11.27
C CYS A 104 -7.99 -3.51 10.02
N GLY A 105 -8.58 -2.95 8.96
CA GLY A 105 -7.87 -2.51 7.75
C GLY A 105 -7.44 -3.61 6.78
N LEU A 106 -7.62 -4.90 7.08
CA LEU A 106 -7.19 -6.00 6.21
C LEU A 106 -7.84 -5.96 4.81
N CYS A 107 -9.09 -5.51 4.73
CA CYS A 107 -9.82 -5.36 3.47
C CYS A 107 -9.20 -4.28 2.55
N VAL A 108 -8.65 -3.22 3.13
CA VAL A 108 -7.96 -2.13 2.43
C VAL A 108 -6.59 -2.60 1.94
N GLU A 109 -5.85 -3.33 2.78
CA GLU A 109 -4.52 -3.83 2.44
C GLU A 109 -4.53 -4.92 1.36
N VAL A 110 -5.53 -5.82 1.39
CA VAL A 110 -5.63 -6.90 0.40
C VAL A 110 -6.13 -6.42 -0.97
N CYS A 111 -6.62 -5.19 -1.07
CA CYS A 111 -7.27 -4.69 -2.28
C CYS A 111 -6.21 -4.44 -3.38
N PRO A 112 -6.20 -5.24 -4.46
CA PRO A 112 -5.13 -5.15 -5.47
C PRO A 112 -5.21 -3.86 -6.29
N THR A 113 -6.41 -3.29 -6.44
CA THR A 113 -6.64 -2.05 -7.18
C THR A 113 -6.76 -0.84 -6.28
N VAL A 114 -6.55 -1.01 -4.97
CA VAL A 114 -6.64 0.07 -3.98
C VAL A 114 -7.94 0.87 -4.17
N ALA A 115 -9.05 0.13 -4.20
CA ALA A 115 -10.37 0.67 -4.48
C ALA A 115 -11.21 0.87 -3.21
N ILE A 116 -10.88 0.20 -2.11
CA ILE A 116 -11.54 0.38 -0.81
C ILE A 116 -10.57 1.04 0.15
N HIS A 117 -11.03 2.08 0.86
CA HIS A 117 -10.22 2.88 1.79
C HIS A 117 -10.95 3.09 3.09
N HIS A 118 -10.22 3.42 4.16
CA HIS A 118 -10.80 4.00 5.37
C HIS A 118 -10.80 5.53 5.26
N THR A 119 -11.85 6.16 5.79
CA THR A 119 -11.95 7.59 5.97
C THR A 119 -11.75 8.00 7.42
N VAL A 120 -11.73 9.31 7.65
CA VAL A 120 -11.76 9.90 9.00
C VAL A 120 -13.18 10.00 9.59
N GLU A 121 -14.21 9.56 8.86
CA GLU A 121 -15.60 9.61 9.34
C GLU A 121 -15.82 8.54 10.42
N PHE A 122 -16.13 8.97 11.64
CA PHE A 122 -16.37 8.10 12.79
C PHE A 122 -17.82 8.13 13.31
N GLU A 123 -18.65 9.03 12.78
CA GLU A 123 -20.03 9.24 13.24
C GLU A 123 -21.00 8.26 12.55
N LEU A 124 -20.85 6.97 12.85
CA LEU A 124 -21.63 5.87 12.24
C LEU A 124 -22.77 5.35 13.12
N ALA A 125 -23.09 6.05 14.21
CA ALA A 125 -24.10 5.62 15.16
C ALA A 125 -25.50 5.79 14.56
N ASP A 126 -26.27 4.71 14.56
CA ASP A 126 -27.69 4.71 14.23
C ASP A 126 -28.48 4.03 15.36
N ARG A 127 -29.79 4.30 15.43
CA ARG A 127 -30.73 3.70 16.37
C ARG A 127 -31.12 2.28 15.95
N GLU A 128 -31.05 1.97 14.66
CA GLU A 128 -31.39 0.67 14.11
C GLU A 128 -30.17 -0.07 13.59
N ARG A 129 -30.16 -1.39 13.75
CA ARG A 129 -29.06 -2.23 13.24
C ARG A 129 -28.94 -2.19 11.71
N SER A 130 -30.06 -2.04 11.01
CA SER A 130 -30.13 -1.88 9.56
C SER A 130 -29.39 -0.62 9.09
N GLY A 131 -29.51 0.49 9.82
CA GLY A 131 -28.88 1.77 9.45
C GLY A 131 -27.36 1.79 9.57
N ILE A 132 -26.77 0.76 10.19
CA ILE A 132 -25.31 0.60 10.35
C ILE A 132 -24.75 -0.38 9.28
N LYS A 133 -25.60 -0.90 8.40
CA LYS A 133 -25.20 -1.72 7.24
C LYS A 133 -25.19 -0.86 6.01
N PHE A 134 -24.00 -0.65 5.45
CA PHE A 134 -23.85 0.20 4.28
C PHE A 134 -23.66 -0.66 3.05
N GLY A 135 -24.58 -0.49 2.10
CA GLY A 135 -24.49 -1.11 0.79
C GLY A 135 -23.39 -0.47 -0.06
N PRO A 136 -23.00 -1.09 -1.19
CA PRO A 136 -21.89 -0.56 -1.99
C PRO A 136 -22.13 0.84 -2.53
N LYS A 137 -23.40 1.19 -2.86
CA LYS A 137 -23.76 2.55 -3.33
C LYS A 137 -23.53 3.62 -2.26
N GLU A 138 -23.77 3.30 -1.00
CA GLU A 138 -23.59 4.24 0.11
C GLU A 138 -22.11 4.42 0.50
N LEU A 139 -21.29 3.41 0.17
CA LEU A 139 -19.85 3.48 0.29
C LEU A 139 -19.20 4.20 -0.91
N ARG A 140 -19.94 4.48 -1.98
CA ARG A 140 -19.37 5.03 -3.22
C ARG A 140 -18.82 6.42 -2.99
N ASP A 141 -17.51 6.56 -3.17
CA ASP A 141 -16.84 7.86 -3.28
C ASP A 141 -15.67 7.72 -4.26
N ASP A 142 -15.96 8.00 -5.53
CA ASP A 142 -14.99 7.88 -6.61
C ASP A 142 -13.89 8.97 -6.54
N ALA A 143 -14.11 10.05 -5.79
CA ALA A 143 -13.15 11.16 -5.65
C ALA A 143 -12.22 10.99 -4.44
N TYR A 144 -12.63 10.21 -3.43
CA TYR A 144 -11.83 10.00 -2.22
C TYR A 144 -10.52 9.28 -2.51
N ALA A 145 -10.54 8.29 -3.40
CA ALA A 145 -9.36 7.51 -3.74
C ALA A 145 -8.26 8.38 -4.37
N ASP A 146 -8.62 9.40 -5.16
CA ASP A 146 -7.66 10.34 -5.75
C ASP A 146 -6.95 11.17 -4.67
N LYS A 147 -7.68 11.64 -3.64
CA LYS A 147 -7.10 12.39 -2.51
C LYS A 147 -6.14 11.54 -1.67
N VAL A 148 -6.48 10.27 -1.41
CA VAL A 148 -5.63 9.37 -0.62
C VAL A 148 -4.37 8.95 -1.39
N LEU A 149 -4.44 8.84 -2.72
CA LEU A 149 -3.24 8.59 -3.53
C LEU A 149 -2.29 9.79 -3.51
N GLU A 150 -2.79 11.03 -3.57
CA GLU A 150 -1.93 12.23 -3.48
C GLU A 150 -1.09 12.25 -2.19
N GLU A 151 -1.63 11.76 -1.07
CA GLU A 151 -0.93 11.69 0.22
C GLU A 151 -0.01 10.46 0.34
N ARG A 152 -0.40 9.29 -0.18
CA ARG A 152 0.44 8.07 -0.12
C ARG A 152 1.61 8.09 -1.10
N HIS A 153 1.52 8.85 -2.18
CA HIS A 153 2.53 8.81 -3.24
C HIS A 153 3.78 9.63 -2.92
N LYS A 154 3.78 10.53 -1.94
CA LYS A 154 4.96 11.37 -1.67
C LYS A 154 5.86 10.72 -0.63
N ARG A 155 6.84 9.95 -1.10
CA ARG A 155 7.99 9.56 -0.25
C ARG A 155 9.14 10.51 -0.53
N SER A 156 9.72 11.05 0.52
CA SER A 156 11.00 11.75 0.42
C SER A 156 12.10 10.71 0.31
N LEU A 157 12.80 10.66 -0.82
CA LEU A 157 13.86 9.70 -1.07
C LEU A 157 15.21 10.42 -1.21
N PRO A 158 16.30 9.84 -0.72
CA PRO A 158 17.63 10.40 -0.88
C PRO A 158 18.10 10.24 -2.34
N VAL A 159 18.29 11.35 -3.04
CA VAL A 159 18.87 11.43 -4.38
C VAL A 159 20.33 11.85 -4.27
N LEU A 160 21.22 11.10 -4.92
CA LEU A 160 22.67 11.32 -4.92
C LEU A 160 23.11 12.14 -6.13
N ASP A 161 23.76 13.26 -5.86
CA ASP A 161 24.55 14.03 -6.82
C ASP A 161 26.00 13.55 -6.81
N LEU A 162 26.36 12.75 -7.83
CA LEU A 162 27.70 12.17 -7.99
C LEU A 162 28.80 13.23 -8.14
N SER A 163 28.48 14.44 -8.59
CA SER A 163 29.48 15.50 -8.79
C SER A 163 30.01 16.05 -7.47
N LYS A 164 29.18 16.06 -6.43
CA LYS A 164 29.51 16.58 -5.09
C LYS A 164 29.96 15.49 -4.12
N CYS A 165 29.74 14.22 -4.46
CA CYS A 165 30.07 13.11 -3.58
C CYS A 165 31.59 12.92 -3.47
N THR A 166 32.11 13.03 -2.25
CA THR A 166 33.52 12.78 -1.93
C THR A 166 33.81 11.35 -1.49
N GLY A 167 32.78 10.53 -1.25
CA GLY A 167 32.92 9.16 -0.76
C GLY A 167 33.30 9.03 0.71
N CYS A 168 33.01 10.03 1.56
CA CYS A 168 33.39 10.07 2.98
C CYS A 168 32.63 9.10 3.93
N GLU A 169 31.75 8.25 3.39
CA GLU A 169 31.00 7.18 4.11
C GLU A 169 30.07 7.59 5.28
N LYS A 170 30.03 8.87 5.69
CA LYS A 170 29.22 9.37 6.81
C LYS A 170 27.73 9.01 6.71
N CYS A 171 27.18 9.05 5.50
CA CYS A 171 25.78 8.71 5.25
C CYS A 171 25.46 7.24 5.58
N ALA A 172 26.39 6.32 5.32
CA ALA A 172 26.24 4.90 5.64
C ALA A 172 26.33 4.66 7.16
N GLY A 173 27.23 5.37 7.86
CA GLY A 173 27.38 5.27 9.31
C GLY A 173 26.19 5.76 10.13
N GLU A 174 25.54 6.84 9.68
CA GLU A 174 24.38 7.42 10.39
C GLU A 174 23.02 6.82 9.99
N CYS A 175 23.00 5.88 9.03
CA CYS A 175 21.77 5.28 8.56
C CYS A 175 21.21 4.30 9.61
N PRO A 176 20.05 4.57 10.23
CA PRO A 176 19.49 3.72 11.27
C PRO A 176 19.06 2.34 10.74
N GLU A 177 18.67 2.28 9.46
CA GLU A 177 18.23 1.06 8.78
C GLU A 177 19.37 0.29 8.11
N ILE A 178 20.60 0.86 8.11
CA ILE A 178 21.78 0.31 7.44
C ILE A 178 21.44 -0.08 5.98
N CYS A 179 20.74 0.80 5.28
CA CYS A 179 20.27 0.55 3.91
C CYS A 179 21.23 1.11 2.84
N ILE A 180 22.36 1.70 3.25
CA ILE A 180 23.34 2.35 2.36
C ILE A 180 24.60 1.50 2.30
N ALA A 181 24.94 1.00 1.12
CA ALA A 181 26.18 0.29 0.84
C ALA A 181 27.14 1.19 0.07
N MET A 182 28.40 1.29 0.48
CA MET A 182 29.40 2.04 -0.25
C MET A 182 30.02 1.17 -1.34
N MET A 183 29.91 1.61 -2.60
CA MET A 183 30.38 0.90 -3.77
C MET A 183 31.51 1.68 -4.46
N PRO A 184 32.58 1.02 -4.94
CA PRO A 184 33.65 1.69 -5.66
C PRO A 184 33.17 2.19 -7.03
N ILE A 185 33.65 3.36 -7.45
CA ILE A 185 33.49 3.90 -8.81
C ILE A 185 34.80 3.64 -9.56
N GLU A 186 34.76 2.69 -10.50
CA GLU A 186 35.91 2.23 -11.28
C GLU A 186 36.62 3.38 -12.04
N ALA A 187 35.89 4.41 -12.46
CA ALA A 187 36.41 5.51 -13.26
C ALA A 187 37.14 6.62 -12.48
N THR A 188 36.92 6.75 -11.17
CA THR A 188 37.41 7.89 -10.37
C THR A 188 38.14 7.49 -9.09
N GLY A 189 38.17 6.20 -8.75
CA GLY A 189 38.77 5.70 -7.51
C GLY A 189 38.01 6.11 -6.23
N LYS A 190 36.89 6.82 -6.36
CA LYS A 190 36.02 7.24 -5.26
C LYS A 190 34.95 6.18 -4.97
N GLN A 191 34.43 6.15 -3.75
CA GLN A 191 33.27 5.33 -3.42
C GLN A 191 31.98 6.16 -3.48
N LYS A 192 30.86 5.54 -3.88
CA LYS A 192 29.52 6.13 -3.86
C LYS A 192 28.54 5.32 -2.99
N PRO A 193 27.58 5.98 -2.34
CA PRO A 193 26.51 5.29 -1.65
C PRO A 193 25.48 4.72 -2.64
N GLU A 194 25.18 3.43 -2.51
CA GLU A 194 24.05 2.75 -3.14
C GLU A 194 23.00 2.49 -2.06
N ILE A 195 21.80 3.05 -2.24
CA ILE A 195 20.75 3.09 -1.21
C ILE A 195 19.65 2.09 -1.57
N ASN A 196 19.41 1.12 -0.70
CA ASN A 196 18.29 0.20 -0.83
C ASN A 196 16.98 0.90 -0.41
N LEU A 197 16.22 1.35 -1.39
CA LEU A 197 14.97 2.09 -1.18
C LEU A 197 13.89 1.25 -0.48
N GLY A 198 13.87 -0.07 -0.68
CA GLY A 198 12.91 -0.97 -0.01
C GLY A 198 13.12 -1.10 1.50
N LYS A 199 14.30 -0.76 2.01
CA LYS A 199 14.62 -0.72 3.45
C LYS A 199 14.69 0.71 4.01
N CYS A 200 14.61 1.73 3.16
CA CYS A 200 14.78 3.12 3.58
C CYS A 200 13.51 3.63 4.28
N SER A 201 13.62 4.08 5.52
CA SER A 201 12.52 4.70 6.27
C SER A 201 12.32 6.19 5.98
N SER A 202 12.97 6.74 4.94
CA SER A 202 12.88 8.16 4.53
C SER A 202 13.19 9.20 5.63
N CYS A 203 13.97 8.82 6.65
CA CYS A 203 14.25 9.68 7.81
C CYS A 203 15.15 10.91 7.55
N GLY A 204 15.77 11.02 6.37
CA GLY A 204 16.57 12.20 5.97
C GLY A 204 17.94 12.38 6.63
N LYS A 205 18.35 11.51 7.56
CA LYS A 205 19.64 11.61 8.27
C LYS A 205 20.85 11.63 7.34
N CYS A 206 20.81 10.85 6.27
CA CYS A 206 21.89 10.76 5.29
C CYS A 206 22.12 12.08 4.53
N ALA A 207 21.07 12.86 4.27
CA ALA A 207 21.18 14.21 3.74
C ALA A 207 21.69 15.20 4.79
N ALA A 208 21.22 15.07 6.04
CA ALA A 208 21.62 15.96 7.14
C ALA A 208 23.11 15.85 7.53
N VAL A 209 23.69 14.64 7.47
CA VAL A 209 25.12 14.42 7.80
C VAL A 209 26.06 14.70 6.62
N CYS A 210 25.52 14.91 5.41
CA CYS A 210 26.34 15.06 4.20
C CYS A 210 27.06 16.43 4.19
N PRO A 211 28.40 16.49 4.31
CA PRO A 211 29.13 17.76 4.41
C PRO A 211 29.07 18.58 3.12
N GLU A 212 29.01 17.90 1.96
CA GLU A 212 28.95 18.52 0.63
C GLU A 212 27.51 18.68 0.10
N ALA A 213 26.50 18.33 0.91
CA ALA A 213 25.10 18.27 0.51
C ALA A 213 24.87 17.49 -0.81
N ALA A 214 25.68 16.44 -1.04
CA ALA A 214 25.61 15.56 -2.19
C ALA A 214 24.37 14.65 -2.17
N LEU A 215 23.79 14.41 -0.98
CA LEU A 215 22.52 13.72 -0.82
C LEU A 215 21.43 14.73 -0.49
N LYS A 216 20.36 14.75 -1.28
CA LYS A 216 19.17 15.57 -1.06
C LYS A 216 17.95 14.69 -0.92
N MET A 217 17.00 15.11 -0.08
CA MET A 217 15.71 14.45 0.03
C MET A 217 14.77 15.09 -0.98
N ASP A 218 14.49 14.39 -2.08
CA ASP A 218 13.52 14.83 -3.07
C ASP A 218 12.20 14.08 -2.88
N GLU A 219 11.09 14.77 -3.07
CA GLU A 219 9.77 14.14 -3.08
C GLU A 219 9.61 13.39 -4.40
N VAL A 220 9.54 12.06 -4.29
CA VAL A 220 9.31 11.19 -5.45
C VAL A 220 7.93 10.57 -5.32
N TYR A 221 7.19 10.55 -6.44
CA TYR A 221 5.94 9.82 -6.53
C TYR A 221 6.20 8.31 -6.51
N GLU A 222 5.59 7.59 -5.57
CA GLU A 222 5.68 6.14 -5.38
C GLU A 222 5.21 5.33 -6.61
N SER A 223 4.51 5.98 -7.55
CA SER A 223 4.02 5.41 -8.80
C SER A 223 5.10 4.89 -9.76
N TYR A 224 6.39 5.04 -9.45
CA TYR A 224 7.47 4.53 -10.30
C TYR A 224 8.07 3.18 -9.85
N PHE A 225 7.77 2.65 -8.67
CA PHE A 225 8.54 1.52 -8.10
C PHE A 225 7.83 0.17 -7.94
N GLU A 226 6.50 0.06 -8.03
CA GLU A 226 5.83 -1.24 -7.85
C GLU A 226 4.66 -1.49 -8.82
N MET A 227 4.82 -1.16 -10.10
CA MET A 227 4.07 -1.94 -11.09
C MET A 227 4.81 -3.28 -11.25
N LEU A 228 4.18 -4.37 -10.81
CA LEU A 228 4.59 -5.72 -11.16
C LEU A 228 4.37 -5.88 -12.67
N GLU A 229 5.29 -5.33 -13.48
CA GLU A 229 5.13 -5.32 -14.92
C GLU A 229 5.32 -6.74 -15.46
N PRO A 230 4.33 -7.29 -16.17
CA PRO A 230 4.47 -8.60 -16.80
C PRO A 230 5.44 -8.51 -17.99
N LYS A 231 6.58 -9.20 -17.89
CA LYS A 231 7.55 -9.33 -18.99
C LYS A 231 7.27 -10.59 -19.79
N LEU A 232 7.11 -10.47 -21.10
CA LEU A 232 6.92 -11.63 -21.98
C LEU A 232 8.26 -12.24 -22.41
N LYS A 233 8.48 -13.51 -22.07
CA LYS A 233 9.54 -14.34 -22.65
C LYS A 233 9.09 -14.86 -24.01
N LEU A 234 9.55 -14.20 -25.08
CA LEU A 234 9.19 -14.50 -26.48
C LEU A 234 9.45 -15.95 -26.89
N VAL A 235 10.50 -16.58 -26.35
CA VAL A 235 10.90 -17.97 -26.64
C VAL A 235 9.82 -18.96 -26.18
N ASN A 236 9.22 -18.69 -25.02
CA ASN A 236 8.29 -19.60 -24.35
C ASN A 236 6.83 -19.36 -24.76
N CYS A 237 6.52 -18.18 -25.29
CA CYS A 237 5.16 -17.85 -25.70
C CYS A 237 4.73 -18.77 -26.87
N THR A 238 3.56 -19.39 -26.76
CA THR A 238 2.97 -20.22 -27.83
C THR A 238 1.84 -19.52 -28.58
N GLY A 239 1.40 -18.35 -28.11
CA GLY A 239 0.28 -17.63 -28.72
C GLY A 239 -1.11 -18.19 -28.37
N CYS A 240 -1.24 -19.06 -27.36
CA CYS A 240 -2.50 -19.73 -27.00
C CYS A 240 -3.62 -18.81 -26.45
N GLY A 241 -3.29 -17.58 -26.05
CA GLY A 241 -4.25 -16.58 -25.56
C GLY A 241 -4.82 -16.84 -24.16
N ALA A 242 -4.29 -17.79 -23.39
CA ALA A 242 -4.76 -18.08 -22.04
C ALA A 242 -4.62 -16.87 -21.09
N CYS A 243 -3.52 -16.13 -21.19
CA CYS A 243 -3.28 -14.92 -20.41
C CYS A 243 -4.29 -13.82 -20.69
N ALA A 244 -4.66 -13.61 -21.96
CA ALA A 244 -5.66 -12.62 -22.35
C ALA A 244 -7.04 -12.96 -21.76
N ARG A 245 -7.48 -14.22 -21.85
CA ARG A 245 -8.74 -14.67 -21.24
C ARG A 245 -8.76 -14.59 -19.72
N ALA A 246 -7.61 -14.73 -19.07
CA ALA A 246 -7.48 -14.67 -17.62
C ALA A 246 -7.39 -13.23 -17.08
N CYS A 247 -7.19 -12.23 -17.94
CA CYS A 247 -7.00 -10.85 -17.53
C CYS A 247 -8.36 -10.20 -17.18
N PRO A 248 -8.60 -9.79 -15.92
CA PRO A 248 -9.88 -9.16 -15.54
C PRO A 248 -9.97 -7.70 -15.99
N ALA A 249 -8.86 -7.08 -16.38
CA ALA A 249 -8.76 -5.68 -16.77
C ALA A 249 -8.58 -5.50 -18.29
N ASP A 250 -8.69 -6.58 -19.08
CA ASP A 250 -8.47 -6.60 -20.53
C ASP A 250 -7.19 -5.87 -20.98
N ALA A 251 -6.14 -6.00 -20.18
CA ALA A 251 -4.85 -5.35 -20.39
C ALA A 251 -3.94 -6.11 -21.38
N ILE A 252 -4.40 -7.22 -21.97
CA ILE A 252 -3.58 -8.12 -22.80
C ILE A 252 -4.26 -8.36 -24.14
N TYR A 253 -3.59 -7.96 -25.21
CA TYR A 253 -4.05 -8.17 -26.58
C TYR A 253 -3.20 -9.22 -27.30
N MET A 254 -3.83 -10.07 -28.10
CA MET A 254 -3.13 -11.05 -28.93
C MET A 254 -2.93 -10.47 -30.33
N MET A 255 -1.71 -10.06 -30.65
CA MET A 255 -1.37 -9.53 -31.98
C MET A 255 -0.77 -10.61 -32.87
N ASP A 256 -1.12 -10.58 -34.15
CA ASP A 256 -0.51 -11.39 -35.19
C ASP A 256 0.86 -10.79 -35.57
N MET A 257 1.90 -11.63 -35.66
CA MET A 257 3.21 -11.23 -36.16
C MET A 257 3.33 -11.50 -37.67
N PRO A 258 3.18 -10.49 -38.54
CA PRO A 258 3.39 -10.65 -39.97
C PRO A 258 4.84 -11.10 -40.24
N GLY A 259 5.02 -12.00 -41.21
CA GLY A 259 6.35 -12.53 -41.58
C GLY A 259 6.80 -13.79 -40.84
N THR A 260 6.01 -14.30 -39.88
CA THR A 260 6.27 -15.60 -39.21
C THR A 260 5.61 -16.79 -39.91
N GLU A 261 5.02 -16.55 -41.08
CA GLU A 261 4.30 -17.52 -41.89
C GLU A 261 5.27 -18.50 -42.56
N ARG A 262 4.96 -19.80 -42.47
CA ARG A 262 5.71 -20.85 -43.16
C ARG A 262 4.95 -21.29 -44.39
N THR A 263 5.65 -21.56 -45.48
CA THR A 263 5.06 -22.21 -46.65
C THR A 263 4.76 -23.67 -46.30
N LEU A 264 3.48 -24.06 -46.35
CA LEU A 264 3.09 -25.46 -46.22
C LEU A 264 3.44 -26.22 -47.52
N LYS A 265 3.50 -27.55 -47.42
CA LYS A 265 3.76 -28.44 -48.57
C LYS A 265 2.75 -28.24 -49.72
N ASP A 266 1.55 -27.73 -49.42
CA ASP A 266 0.47 -27.46 -50.39
C ASP A 266 0.56 -26.07 -51.04
N GLY A 267 1.68 -25.35 -50.92
CA GLY A 267 1.88 -24.01 -51.48
C GLY A 267 1.13 -22.88 -50.76
N LYS A 268 0.29 -23.19 -49.77
CA LYS A 268 -0.41 -22.21 -48.92
C LYS A 268 0.50 -21.73 -47.78
N LYS A 269 0.42 -20.44 -47.43
CA LYS A 269 1.11 -19.88 -46.26
C LYS A 269 0.39 -20.25 -44.97
N SER A 270 1.14 -20.60 -43.93
CA SER A 270 0.59 -20.86 -42.60
C SER A 270 0.08 -19.56 -41.97
N LYS A 271 -0.85 -19.66 -41.01
CA LYS A 271 -1.24 -18.50 -40.21
C LYS A 271 -0.01 -17.91 -39.49
N PRO A 272 0.05 -16.57 -39.32
CA PRO A 272 1.10 -15.92 -38.54
C PRO A 272 1.02 -16.35 -37.08
N LYS A 273 2.17 -16.35 -36.40
CA LYS A 273 2.23 -16.59 -34.96
C LYS A 273 1.62 -15.43 -34.21
N LYS A 274 0.86 -15.74 -33.16
CA LYS A 274 0.28 -14.74 -32.25
C LYS A 274 1.19 -14.51 -31.04
N ARG A 275 1.28 -13.26 -30.58
CA ARG A 275 1.98 -12.85 -29.36
C ARG A 275 1.09 -12.00 -28.47
N ALA A 276 1.29 -12.12 -27.16
CA ALA A 276 0.63 -11.26 -26.19
C ALA A 276 1.35 -9.90 -26.13
N VAL A 277 0.57 -8.83 -26.12
CA VAL A 277 1.02 -7.44 -25.94
C VAL A 277 0.30 -6.90 -24.70
N PHE A 278 1.06 -6.34 -23.78
CA PHE A 278 0.54 -5.84 -22.51
C PHE A 278 0.38 -4.32 -22.60
N VAL A 279 -0.83 -3.82 -22.32
CA VAL A 279 -1.09 -2.40 -22.14
C VAL A 279 -0.92 -2.10 -20.66
N LEU A 280 0.27 -1.62 -20.28
CA LEU A 280 0.67 -1.45 -18.89
C LEU A 280 -0.23 -0.46 -18.14
N GLU A 281 -0.77 0.55 -18.83
CA GLU A 281 -1.73 1.51 -18.25
C GLU A 281 -3.02 0.86 -17.73
N LYS A 282 -3.44 -0.28 -18.31
CA LYS A 282 -4.60 -1.05 -17.84
C LYS A 282 -4.22 -2.16 -16.86
N CYS A 283 -2.93 -2.39 -16.64
CA CYS A 283 -2.45 -3.53 -15.87
C CYS A 283 -2.51 -3.23 -14.37
N VAL A 284 -3.29 -4.03 -13.64
CA VAL A 284 -3.44 -3.91 -12.18
C VAL A 284 -2.51 -4.83 -11.37
N GLY A 285 -1.49 -5.43 -12.01
CA GLY A 285 -0.50 -6.26 -11.32
C GLY A 285 -1.00 -7.56 -10.67
N CYS A 286 -2.25 -7.98 -10.90
CA CYS A 286 -2.90 -9.07 -10.15
C CYS A 286 -2.30 -10.50 -10.30
N GLY A 287 -1.33 -10.73 -11.17
CA GLY A 287 -0.67 -12.04 -11.33
C GLY A 287 -1.48 -13.15 -12.01
N LYS A 288 -2.75 -12.92 -12.36
CA LYS A 288 -3.59 -13.98 -12.99
C LYS A 288 -3.06 -14.47 -14.32
N CYS A 289 -2.53 -13.57 -15.15
CA CYS A 289 -1.95 -13.92 -16.45
C CYS A 289 -0.71 -14.81 -16.32
N PHE A 290 0.11 -14.56 -15.30
CA PHE A 290 1.27 -15.37 -14.94
C PHE A 290 0.85 -16.79 -14.54
N ARG A 291 -0.09 -16.92 -13.58
CA ARG A 291 -0.60 -18.23 -13.13
C ARG A 291 -1.34 -19.02 -14.22
N ALA A 292 -1.98 -18.32 -15.17
CA ALA A 292 -2.66 -18.95 -16.29
C ALA A 292 -1.70 -19.47 -17.37
N CYS A 293 -0.44 -19.04 -17.38
CA CYS A 293 0.53 -19.38 -18.41
C CYS A 293 1.19 -20.74 -18.12
N LYS A 294 0.74 -21.79 -18.81
CA LYS A 294 1.33 -23.15 -18.70
C LYS A 294 2.76 -23.28 -19.26
N PHE A 295 3.28 -22.25 -19.92
CA PHE A 295 4.56 -22.30 -20.63
C PHE A 295 5.61 -21.38 -19.99
N ASP A 296 5.34 -20.79 -18.82
CA ASP A 296 6.22 -19.83 -18.15
C ASP A 296 6.69 -18.71 -19.09
N ALA A 297 5.80 -18.29 -19.99
CA ALA A 297 6.08 -17.27 -20.98
C ALA A 297 5.93 -15.85 -20.43
N ILE A 298 5.37 -15.69 -19.23
CA ILE A 298 5.20 -14.41 -18.56
C ILE A 298 6.07 -14.47 -17.31
N ALA A 299 6.86 -13.43 -17.07
CA ALA A 299 7.60 -13.25 -15.84
C ALA A 299 7.03 -12.04 -15.11
N MET A 300 6.67 -12.24 -13.85
CA MET A 300 6.31 -11.14 -12.94
C MET A 300 7.30 -11.15 -11.77
N PRO A 301 8.14 -10.10 -11.61
CA PRO A 301 8.95 -9.98 -10.40
C PRO A 301 8.02 -9.98 -9.19
N GLY A 302 8.39 -10.59 -8.06
CA GLY A 302 7.59 -10.58 -6.83
C GLY A 302 6.43 -11.58 -6.72
N VAL A 303 5.98 -12.22 -7.81
CA VAL A 303 4.93 -13.26 -7.78
C VAL A 303 5.59 -14.64 -7.95
N LYS A 304 5.59 -15.47 -6.90
CA LYS A 304 6.05 -16.87 -7.00
C LYS A 304 4.97 -17.73 -7.68
N ALA A 305 5.42 -18.65 -8.54
CA ALA A 305 4.59 -19.63 -9.25
C ALA A 305 3.91 -20.59 -8.28
#